data_AF-A0A7D5LDE7-F1
#
_entry.id   AF-A0A7D5LDE7-F1
#
_cell.length_a   1.000
_cell.length_b   1.000
_cell.length_c   1.000
_cell.angle_alpha   90.00
_cell.angle_beta   90.00
_cell.angle_gamma   90.00
#
_symmetry.space_group_name_H-M   'P 1'
#
loop_
_entity.id
_entity.type
_entity.pdbx_description
1 polymer ?
#
loop_
_entity_poly.entity_id
_entity_poly.type
_entity_poly.pdbx_seq_one_letter_code
_entity_poly.pdbx_strand_id
1 'polypeptide(L)' 'MYYCVCQTCREDDLVEEFERAQEYFNEHAERRCEVEIVNVEFADEQRRPDPPRSTPSPESAPPADE' A
#
# COMPACT_ATOMS: atom_id res chain seq x y z
N MET A 1 12.02 -0.59 -2.34
CA MET A 1 12.14 0.66 -3.14
C MET A 1 11.00 1.60 -2.78
N TYR A 2 11.29 2.89 -2.59
CA TYR A 2 10.35 3.90 -2.10
C TYR A 2 10.30 5.11 -3.04
N TYR A 3 9.10 5.47 -3.48
CA TYR A 3 8.85 6.67 -4.26
C TYR A 3 8.32 7.77 -3.34
N CYS A 4 9.03 8.90 -3.28
CA CYS A 4 8.74 10.02 -2.41
C CYS A 4 8.25 11.19 -3.27
N VAL A 5 7.15 11.82 -2.87
CA VAL A 5 6.57 12.98 -3.58
C VAL A 5 6.29 14.08 -2.58
N CYS A 6 6.85 15.26 -2.83
CA CYS A 6 6.51 16.46 -2.10
C CYS A 6 5.54 17.32 -2.92
N GLN A 7 4.27 17.40 -2.51
CA GLN A 7 3.25 18.17 -3.22
C GLN A 7 3.49 19.68 -3.13
N THR A 8 4.09 20.13 -2.02
CA THR A 8 4.39 21.55 -1.79
C THR A 8 5.54 22.04 -2.66
N CYS A 9 6.62 21.26 -2.75
CA CYS A 9 7.78 21.60 -3.57
C CYS A 9 7.58 21.25 -5.06
N ARG A 10 6.65 20.33 -5.37
CA ARG A 10 6.47 19.71 -6.69
C ARG A 10 7.73 18.97 -7.16
N GLU A 11 8.31 18.22 -6.23
CA GLU A 11 9.49 17.41 -6.46
C GLU A 11 9.16 15.95 -6.14
N ASP A 12 9.80 15.05 -6.86
CA ASP A 12 9.73 13.61 -6.64
C ASP A 12 11.14 13.02 -6.61
N ASP A 13 11.30 11.96 -5.82
CA ASP A 13 12.55 11.23 -5.70
C ASP A 13 12.28 9.73 -5.48
N LEU A 14 13.24 8.91 -5.89
CA LEU A 14 13.12 7.45 -5.89
C LEU A 14 14.34 6.83 -5.21
N VAL A 15 14.11 6.27 -4.03
CA VAL A 15 15.17 5.78 -3.15
C VAL A 15 15.00 4.30 -2.85
N GLU A 16 16.11 3.58 -2.69
CA GLU A 16 16.07 2.13 -2.46
C GLU A 16 15.79 1.79 -0.99
N GLU A 17 16.35 2.59 -0.07
CA GLU A 17 16.36 2.37 1.36
C GLU A 17 15.26 3.17 2.08
N PHE A 18 14.64 2.56 3.10
CA PHE A 18 13.63 3.22 3.91
C PHE A 18 14.19 4.40 4.71
N GLU A 19 15.42 4.29 5.19
CA GLU A 19 16.10 5.33 5.98
C GLU A 19 16.24 6.62 5.16
N ARG A 20 16.57 6.50 3.87
CA ARG A 20 16.60 7.63 2.92
C ARG A 20 15.23 8.26 2.70
N ALA A 21 14.18 7.45 2.57
CA ALA A 21 12.81 7.96 2.45
C ALA A 21 12.39 8.72 3.73
N GLN A 22 12.80 8.24 4.90
CA GLN A 22 12.55 8.90 6.17
C GLN A 22 13.34 10.21 6.32
N GLU A 23 14.60 10.26 5.87
CA GLU A 23 15.37 11.50 5.78
C GLU A 23 14.65 12.55 4.90
N TYR A 24 14.20 12.14 3.71
CA TYR A 24 13.43 13.00 2.80
C TYR A 24 12.17 13.56 3.47
N PHE A 25 11.41 12.71 4.16
CA PHE A 25 10.23 13.14 4.91
C PHE A 25 10.57 14.16 5.98
N ASN A 26 11.60 13.90 6.80
CA ASN A 26 11.95 14.78 7.92
C ASN A 26 12.35 16.18 7.44
N GLU A 27 13.19 16.27 6.40
CA GLU A 27 13.61 17.55 5.82
C GLU A 27 12.41 18.39 5.34
N HIS A 28 11.44 17.73 4.71
CA HIS A 28 10.23 18.37 4.19
C HIS A 28 9.19 18.68 5.28
N ALA A 29 9.10 17.84 6.31
CA ALA A 29 8.21 18.03 7.45
C ALA A 29 8.60 19.27 8.27
N GLU A 30 9.91 19.53 8.45
CA GLU A 30 10.41 20.76 9.09
C GLU A 30 9.94 22.02 8.36
N ARG A 31 9.77 21.92 7.04
CA ARG A 31 9.26 22.99 6.16
C ARG A 31 7.74 23.01 6.04
N ARG A 32 7.03 22.14 6.76
CA ARG A 32 5.58 21.93 6.71
C ARG A 32 5.06 21.56 5.31
N CYS A 33 5.88 20.83 4.55
CA CYS A 33 5.46 20.33 3.26
C CYS A 33 4.58 19.09 3.40
N GLU A 34 3.66 18.92 2.45
CA GLU A 34 2.88 17.70 2.32
C GLU A 34 3.67 16.68 1.49
N VAL A 35 3.99 15.54 2.11
CA VAL A 35 4.83 14.49 1.54
C VAL A 35 4.08 13.15 1.54
N GLU A 36 4.14 12.46 0.42
CA GLU A 36 3.66 11.09 0.26
C GLU A 36 4.86 10.16 0.01
N ILE A 37 4.91 9.02 0.72
CA ILE A 37 5.93 7.99 0.53
C ILE A 37 5.24 6.68 0.20
N VAL A 38 5.55 6.13 -0.98
CA VAL A 38 4.98 4.89 -1.49
C VAL A 38 6.05 3.81 -1.52
N ASN A 39 5.84 2.72 -0.78
CA ASN A 39 6.65 1.51 -0.95
C ASN A 39 6.20 0.80 -2.23
N VAL A 40 7.05 0.84 -3.26
CA VAL A 40 6.74 0.32 -4.59
C VAL A 40 6.58 -1.22 -4.58
N GLU A 41 7.32 -1.91 -3.70
CA GLU A 41 7.24 -3.37 -3.60
C GLU A 41 5.91 -3.82 -2.98
N PHE A 42 5.39 -3.05 -2.01
CA PHE A 42 4.11 -3.34 -1.36
C PHE A 42 2.90 -2.86 -2.17
N ALA A 43 3.08 -1.84 -3.02
CA ALA A 43 2.04 -1.32 -3.88
C ALA A 43 1.62 -2.32 -4.98
N ASP A 44 2.56 -3.12 -5.48
CA ASP A 44 2.27 -4.15 -6.49
C ASP A 44 1.48 -5.33 -5.89
N GLU A 45 1.76 -5.68 -4.63
CA GLU A 45 1.12 -6.81 -3.96
C GLU A 45 -0.36 -6.55 -3.65
N GLN A 46 -0.75 -5.30 -3.34
CA GLN A 46 -2.15 -4.91 -3.16
C GLN A 46 -2.95 -4.84 -4.46
N ARG A 47 -2.30 -4.87 -5.64
CA ARG A 47 -2.99 -5.02 -6.93
C ARG A 47 -3.28 -6.46 -7.30
N ARG A 48 -2.86 -7.43 -6.50
CA ARG A 48 -3.29 -8.82 -6.70
C ARG A 48 -4.80 -8.87 -6.45
N PRO A 49 -5.59 -9.30 -7.44
CA PRO A 49 -7.03 -9.46 -7.23
C PRO A 49 -7.23 -10.40 -6.04
N ASP A 50 -8.20 -10.08 -5.17
CA ASP A 50 -8.63 -10.98 -4.11
C ASP A 50 -8.74 -12.40 -4.69
N PRO A 51 -8.13 -13.42 -4.04
CA PRO A 51 -8.41 -14.79 -4.45
C PRO A 51 -9.93 -14.95 -4.42
N PRO A 52 -10.53 -15.59 -5.45
CA PRO A 52 -11.98 -15.71 -5.51
C PRO A 52 -12.46 -16.26 -4.17
N ARG A 53 -13.27 -15.46 -3.47
CA ARG A 53 -13.84 -15.80 -2.17
C ARG A 53 -14.42 -17.20 -2.32
N SER A 54 -13.79 -18.20 -1.70
CA SER A 54 -14.30 -19.57 -1.72
C SER A 54 -15.73 -19.51 -1.21
N THR A 55 -16.69 -19.55 -2.13
CA THR A 55 -18.09 -19.75 -1.81
C THR A 55 -18.15 -21.01 -0.98
N PRO A 56 -18.74 -21.00 0.23
CA PRO A 56 -18.95 -22.25 0.94
C PRO A 56 -19.78 -23.16 0.02
N SER A 57 -19.25 -24.34 -0.30
CA SER A 57 -19.99 -25.36 -1.06
C SER A 57 -21.35 -25.56 -0.39
N PRO A 58 -22.47 -25.56 -1.15
CA PRO A 58 -23.82 -25.76 -0.61
C PRO A 58 -24.10 -27.23 -0.22
N GLU A 59 -23.11 -27.95 0.32
CA GLU A 59 -23.23 -29.35 0.69
C GLU A 59 -23.25 -29.48 2.21
N SER A 60 -24.29 -28.95 2.85
CA SER A 60 -24.71 -29.27 4.23
C SER A 60 -26.07 -28.64 4.52
N ALA A 61 -27.07 -28.94 3.68
CA ALA A 61 -28.46 -28.85 4.13
C ALA A 61 -28.75 -30.14 4.91
N PRO A 62 -29.23 -30.09 6.17
CA PRO A 62 -29.67 -31.29 6.86
C PRO A 62 -30.88 -31.89 6.12
N PRO A 63 -31.04 -33.23 6.07
CA PRO A 63 -32.22 -33.83 5.45
C PRO A 63 -33.47 -33.37 6.21
N ALA A 64 -34.49 -32.97 5.45
CA ALA A 64 -35.82 -32.77 6.01
C ALA A 64 -36.38 -34.14 6.44
N ASP A 65 -36.76 -34.22 7.70
CA ASP A 65 -37.43 -35.36 8.35
C ASP A 65 -38.82 -35.56 7.70
N GLU A 66 -39.12 -36.77 7.25
CA GLU A 66 -40.45 -37.21 6.75
C GLU A 66 -41.07 -38.22 7.72
#